data_AF-A0A2V5NIW3-F1
#
_entry.id   AF-A0A2V5NIW3-F1
#
_cell.length_a   1.000
_cell.length_b   1.000
_cell.length_c   1.000
_cell.angle_alpha   90.00
_cell.angle_beta   90.00
_cell.angle_gamma   90.00
#
_symmetry.space_group_name_H-M   'P 1'
#
loop_
_entity.id
_entity.type
_entity.pdbx_description
1 polymer ?
#
loop_
_entity_poly.entity_id
_entity_poly.type
_entity_poly.pdbx_seq_one_letter_code
_entity_poly.pdbx_strand_id
1 'polypeptide(L)'
;MIHAVGLGMTLSHVLRSTVRPDTRVWSITWLLIRIACLLIVIHMFEIAVWALFFWWQNCLPDTESSFYFSGVTYATIGYGDLVLPKEWRLFGPIEGLTGILMCGLSTAFLFVIASKRILERMGGKEQV
;
A
#
# COMPACT_ATOMS: atom_id res chain seq x y z
N MET A 1 0.91 12.73 0.64
CA MET A 1 2.25 13.03 0.06
C MET A 1 3.17 11.81 0.09
N ILE A 2 3.29 11.11 1.22
CA ILE A 2 4.10 9.88 1.35
C ILE A 2 3.69 8.81 0.32
N HIS A 3 2.40 8.52 0.18
CA HIS A 3 1.90 7.57 -0.81
C HIS A 3 2.18 7.96 -2.27
N ALA A 4 2.09 9.26 -2.61
CA ALA A 4 2.36 9.77 -3.95
C ALA A 4 3.87 9.71 -4.28
N VAL A 5 4.73 9.95 -3.29
CA VAL A 5 6.18 9.74 -3.41
C VAL A 5 6.52 8.26 -3.53
N GLY A 6 5.84 7.38 -2.78
CA GLY A 6 6.00 5.92 -2.87
C GLY A 6 5.58 5.36 -4.23
N LEU A 7 4.44 5.80 -4.76
CA LEU A 7 3.99 5.49 -6.13
C LEU A 7 4.96 6.05 -7.18
N GLY A 8 5.43 7.29 -7.00
CA GLY A 8 6.43 7.91 -7.88
C GLY A 8 7.78 7.21 -7.86
N MET A 9 8.24 6.72 -6.70
CA MET A 9 9.49 5.98 -6.53
C MET A 9 9.39 4.57 -7.11
N THR A 10 8.28 3.85 -6.88
CA THR A 10 8.05 2.54 -7.50
C THR A 10 7.94 2.66 -9.02
N LEU A 11 7.22 3.67 -9.52
CA LEU A 11 7.17 3.98 -10.95
C LEU A 11 8.55 4.35 -11.51
N SER A 12 9.32 5.19 -10.82
CA SER A 12 10.67 5.58 -11.25
C SER A 12 11.65 4.41 -11.20
N HIS A 13 11.52 3.49 -10.24
CA HIS A 13 12.33 2.29 -10.14
C HIS A 13 11.99 1.28 -11.23
N VAL A 14 10.71 1.11 -11.56
CA VAL A 14 10.24 0.26 -12.67
C VAL A 14 10.61 0.85 -14.04
N LEU A 15 10.56 2.18 -14.19
CA LEU A 15 10.96 2.87 -15.42
C LEU A 15 12.48 2.93 -15.59
N ARG A 16 13.26 3.13 -14.50
CA ARG A 16 14.73 3.06 -14.52
C ARG A 16 15.26 1.64 -14.65
N SER A 17 14.53 0.65 -14.16
CA SER A 17 14.86 -0.76 -14.37
C SER A 17 14.36 -1.21 -15.75
N THR A 18 14.92 -0.58 -16.78
CA THR A 18 14.88 -1.03 -18.17
C THR A 18 15.73 -2.30 -18.32
N VAL A 19 15.40 -3.34 -17.53
CA VAL A 19 15.94 -4.67 -17.73
C VAL A 19 15.26 -5.23 -18.97
N ARG A 20 16.08 -5.58 -19.97
CA ARG A 20 15.69 -6.21 -21.24
C ARG A 20 14.58 -7.25 -21.00
N PRO A 21 13.46 -7.19 -21.74
CA PRO A 21 12.34 -8.10 -21.51
C PRO A 21 12.71 -9.49 -22.03
N ASP A 22 13.15 -10.36 -21.13
CA ASP A 22 13.13 -11.81 -21.35
C ASP A 22 11.71 -12.30 -21.00
N THR A 23 10.91 -12.60 -22.03
CA THR A 23 9.42 -12.66 -22.01
C THR A 23 8.85 -13.96 -21.43
N ARG A 24 9.45 -14.48 -20.35
CA ARG A 24 8.92 -15.61 -19.58
C ARG A 24 7.85 -15.11 -18.59
N VAL A 25 6.67 -15.74 -18.58
CA VAL A 25 5.57 -15.44 -17.62
C VAL A 25 6.05 -15.38 -16.16
N TRP A 26 7.07 -16.16 -15.85
CA TRP A 26 7.77 -16.17 -14.56
C TRP A 26 8.35 -14.79 -14.17
N SER A 27 8.88 -14.05 -15.14
CA SER A 27 9.46 -12.71 -14.93
C SER A 27 8.38 -11.67 -14.56
N ILE A 28 7.19 -11.78 -15.17
CA ILE A 28 6.05 -10.90 -14.85
C ILE A 28 5.52 -11.19 -13.45
N THR A 29 5.36 -12.47 -13.09
CA THR A 29 4.94 -12.87 -11.73
C THR A 29 5.90 -12.35 -10.67
N TRP A 30 7.21 -12.52 -10.87
CA TRP A 30 8.22 -12.01 -9.93
C TRP A 30 8.22 -10.49 -9.81
N LEU A 31 7.97 -9.76 -10.90
CA LEU A 31 7.81 -8.31 -10.88
C LEU A 31 6.61 -7.89 -10.03
N LEU A 32 5.45 -8.52 -10.23
CA LEU A 32 4.23 -8.21 -9.47
C LEU A 32 4.41 -8.51 -7.97
N ILE A 33 5.05 -9.63 -7.62
CA ILE A 33 5.37 -9.96 -6.22
C ILE A 33 6.26 -8.87 -5.60
N ARG A 34 7.32 -8.45 -6.29
CA ARG A 34 8.22 -7.39 -5.78
C ARG A 34 7.47 -6.09 -5.55
N ILE A 35 6.59 -5.68 -6.47
CA ILE A 35 5.79 -4.46 -6.33
C ILE A 35 4.81 -4.60 -5.16
N ALA A 36 4.13 -5.74 -5.03
CA ALA A 36 3.21 -6.01 -3.92
C ALA A 36 3.94 -5.93 -2.56
N CYS A 37 5.11 -6.55 -2.43
CA CYS A 37 5.92 -6.44 -1.21
C CYS A 37 6.30 -4.99 -0.89
N LEU A 38 6.70 -4.20 -1.89
CA LEU A 38 7.02 -2.77 -1.70
C LEU A 38 5.79 -1.97 -1.24
N LEU A 39 4.61 -2.24 -1.82
CA LEU A 39 3.37 -1.58 -1.42
C LEU A 39 2.99 -1.93 0.02
N ILE A 40 3.14 -3.19 0.43
CA ILE A 40 2.92 -3.61 1.83
C ILE A 40 3.84 -2.83 2.78
N VAL A 41 5.12 -2.67 2.45
CA VAL A 41 6.06 -1.89 3.27
C VAL A 41 5.65 -0.43 3.36
N ILE A 42 5.17 0.16 2.25
CA ILE A 42 4.67 1.55 2.23
C ILE A 42 3.45 1.68 3.14
N HIS A 43 2.48 0.76 3.06
CA HIS A 43 1.29 0.77 3.94
C HIS A 43 1.67 0.58 5.41
N MET A 44 2.62 -0.31 5.72
CA MET A 44 3.15 -0.47 7.08
C MET A 44 3.79 0.81 7.61
N PHE A 45 4.49 1.55 6.75
CA PHE A 45 5.05 2.83 7.13
C PHE A 45 3.96 3.87 7.42
N GLU A 46 2.89 3.93 6.63
CA GLU A 46 1.77 4.84 6.91
C GLU A 46 1.04 4.50 8.22
N ILE A 47 0.82 3.21 8.48
CA ILE A 47 0.28 2.73 9.76
C ILE A 47 1.22 3.13 10.91
N ALA A 48 2.53 2.93 10.76
CA ALA A 48 3.48 3.34 11.79
C ALA A 48 3.45 4.85 12.07
N VAL A 49 3.27 5.70 11.04
CA VAL A 49 3.14 7.16 11.22
C VAL A 49 1.89 7.51 12.02
N TRP A 50 0.75 6.89 11.74
CA TRP A 50 -0.48 7.09 12.52
C TRP A 50 -0.36 6.55 13.95
N ALA A 51 0.19 5.35 14.12
CA ALA A 51 0.44 4.76 15.42
C ALA A 51 1.36 5.64 16.30
N LEU A 52 2.45 6.17 15.73
CA LEU A 52 3.35 7.09 16.42
C LEU A 52 2.65 8.41 16.78
N PHE A 53 1.76 8.91 15.93
CA PHE A 53 0.94 10.09 16.26
C PHE A 53 0.05 9.83 17.47
N PHE A 54 -0.68 8.72 17.52
CA PHE A 54 -1.52 8.39 18.67
C PHE A 54 -0.73 8.12 19.94
N TRP A 55 0.44 7.50 19.81
CA TRP A 55 1.35 7.28 20.93
C TRP A 55 1.90 8.59 21.49
N TRP A 56 2.35 9.51 20.62
CA TRP A 56 2.84 10.84 21.04
C TRP A 56 1.77 11.62 21.81
N GLN A 57 0.53 11.56 21.32
CA GLN A 57 -0.60 12.24 21.94
C GLN A 57 -1.16 11.51 23.17
N ASN A 58 -0.53 10.39 23.57
CA ASN A 58 -0.95 9.54 24.69
C ASN A 58 -2.44 9.15 24.60
N CYS A 59 -2.94 8.91 23.39
CA CYS A 59 -4.35 8.58 23.15
C CYS A 59 -4.70 7.16 23.63
N LEU A 60 -3.71 6.29 23.76
CA LEU A 60 -3.85 4.87 24.08
C LEU A 60 -2.82 4.46 25.16
N PRO A 61 -3.05 3.34 25.88
CA PRO A 61 -2.30 3.02 27.11
C PRO A 61 -0.81 2.76 26.88
N ASP A 62 -0.45 2.27 25.70
CA ASP A 62 0.89 1.83 25.38
C ASP A 62 1.16 1.90 23.86
N THR A 63 2.42 1.67 23.48
CA THR A 63 2.85 1.67 22.08
C THR A 63 2.18 0.57 21.26
N GLU A 64 2.05 -0.63 21.82
CA GLU A 64 1.48 -1.79 21.13
C GLU A 64 0.01 -1.54 20.78
N SER A 65 -0.78 -1.05 21.74
CA SER A 65 -2.16 -0.62 21.56
C SER A 65 -2.30 0.44 20.45
N SER A 66 -1.36 1.38 20.36
CA SER A 66 -1.35 2.43 19.33
C SER A 66 -1.10 1.87 17.93
N PHE A 67 -0.14 0.95 17.80
CA PHE A 67 0.15 0.26 16.54
C PHE A 67 -0.98 -0.69 16.14
N TYR A 68 -1.56 -1.40 17.09
CA TYR A 68 -2.69 -2.30 16.87
C TYR A 68 -3.94 -1.54 16.43
N PHE A 69 -4.34 -0.48 17.15
CA PHE A 69 -5.47 0.36 16.79
C PHE A 69 -5.31 0.93 15.38
N SER A 70 -4.14 1.50 15.08
CA SER A 70 -3.83 2.08 13.78
C SER A 70 -3.89 1.03 12.67
N GLY A 71 -3.29 -0.14 12.86
CA GLY A 71 -3.31 -1.22 11.89
C GLY A 71 -4.73 -1.73 11.59
N VAL A 72 -5.50 -2.01 12.64
CA VAL A 72 -6.90 -2.49 12.54
C VAL A 72 -7.79 -1.43 11.88
N THR A 73 -7.57 -0.16 12.17
CA THR A 73 -8.34 0.97 11.63
C THR A 73 -7.98 1.25 10.17
N TYR A 74 -6.69 1.38 9.85
CA TYR A 74 -6.20 1.61 8.48
C TYR A 74 -6.55 0.45 7.54
N ALA A 75 -6.43 -0.79 8.02
CA ALA A 75 -6.84 -1.97 7.26
C ALA A 75 -8.37 -2.15 7.20
N THR A 76 -9.14 -1.26 7.82
CA THR A 76 -10.61 -1.27 7.86
C THR A 76 -11.21 -2.55 8.48
N ILE A 77 -10.47 -3.21 9.38
CA ILE A 77 -10.91 -4.41 10.09
C ILE A 77 -11.89 -4.02 11.21
N GLY A 78 -11.54 -3.01 12.00
CA GLY A 78 -12.44 -2.38 12.98
C GLY A 78 -12.99 -3.30 14.07
N TYR A 79 -12.15 -4.12 14.73
CA TYR A 79 -12.58 -5.02 15.82
C TYR A 79 -13.34 -4.32 16.96
N GLY A 80 -13.03 -3.05 17.25
CA GLY A 80 -13.76 -2.22 18.23
C GLY A 80 -13.43 -2.53 19.68
N ASP A 81 -12.43 -3.36 19.93
CA ASP A 81 -11.82 -3.67 21.22
C ASP A 81 -10.99 -2.50 21.78
N LEU A 82 -10.36 -1.72 20.89
CA LEU A 82 -9.69 -0.47 21.22
C LEU A 82 -10.33 0.70 20.45
N VAL A 83 -10.59 1.79 21.16
CA VAL A 83 -11.18 3.02 20.60
C VAL A 83 -10.48 4.26 21.13
N LEU A 84 -10.34 5.27 20.26
CA LEU A 84 -9.79 6.57 20.66
C LEU A 84 -10.73 7.30 21.63
N PRO A 85 -10.17 8.12 22.55
CA PRO A 85 -10.95 8.98 23.43
C PRO A 85 -11.74 10.04 22.63
N LYS A 86 -12.74 10.64 23.27
CA LYS A 86 -13.80 11.43 22.60
C LYS A 86 -13.25 12.59 21.75
N GLU A 87 -12.21 13.24 22.24
CA GLU A 87 -11.49 14.35 21.61
C GLU A 87 -10.75 13.95 20.32
N TRP A 88 -10.30 12.69 20.21
CA TRP A 88 -9.54 12.18 19.06
C TRP A 88 -10.35 11.20 18.20
N ARG A 89 -11.60 10.89 18.57
CA ARG A 89 -12.42 9.86 17.93
C ARG A 89 -12.64 10.06 16.42
N LEU A 90 -12.64 11.31 15.93
CA LEU A 90 -12.79 11.59 14.50
C LEU A 90 -11.58 11.13 13.66
N PHE A 91 -10.41 10.96 14.27
CA PHE A 91 -9.22 10.50 13.56
C PHE A 91 -9.30 9.04 13.14
N GLY A 92 -10.02 8.18 13.89
CA GLY A 92 -10.21 6.77 13.51
C GLY A 92 -10.86 6.60 12.13
N PRO A 93 -12.06 7.19 11.89
CA PRO A 93 -12.67 7.17 10.55
C PRO A 93 -11.81 7.80 9.45
N ILE A 94 -11.04 8.85 9.76
CA ILE A 94 -10.14 9.50 8.79
C ILE A 94 -8.99 8.58 8.41
N GLU A 95 -8.40 7.90 9.38
CA GLU A 95 -7.35 6.90 9.18
C GLU A 95 -7.87 5.73 8.35
N GLY A 96 -9.05 5.19 8.68
CA GLY A 96 -9.67 4.11 7.91
C GLY A 96 -10.00 4.52 6.46
N LEU A 97 -10.52 5.73 6.27
CA LEU A 97 -10.77 6.29 4.93
C LEU A 97 -9.46 6.46 4.14
N THR A 98 -8.40 6.90 4.81
CA THR A 98 -7.08 7.01 4.21
C THR A 98 -6.59 5.63 3.77
N GLY A 99 -6.67 4.64 4.65
CA GLY A 99 -6.23 3.27 4.37
C GLY A 99 -6.96 2.64 3.19
N ILE A 100 -8.29 2.72 3.14
CA ILE A 100 -9.06 2.15 2.00
C ILE A 100 -8.77 2.84 0.67
N LEU A 101 -8.61 4.17 0.66
CA LEU A 101 -8.26 4.91 -0.55
C LEU A 101 -6.86 4.53 -1.04
N MET A 102 -5.89 4.43 -0.13
CA MET A 102 -4.52 4.08 -0.45
C MET A 102 -4.39 2.63 -0.92
N CYS A 103 -5.01 1.67 -0.24
CA CYS A 103 -5.08 0.28 -0.68
C CYS A 103 -5.77 0.13 -2.05
N GLY A 104 -6.84 0.89 -2.28
CA GLY A 104 -7.55 0.93 -3.57
C GLY A 104 -6.66 1.41 -4.71
N LEU A 105 -5.94 2.51 -4.49
CA LEU A 105 -4.98 3.05 -5.48
C LEU A 105 -3.82 2.09 -5.75
N SER A 106 -3.26 1.46 -4.71
CA SER A 106 -2.21 0.43 -4.82
C SER A 106 -2.67 -0.75 -5.69
N THR A 107 -3.89 -1.23 -5.47
CA THR A 107 -4.47 -2.34 -6.24
C THR A 107 -4.72 -1.93 -7.69
N ALA A 108 -5.27 -0.74 -7.93
CA ALA A 108 -5.48 -0.22 -9.28
C ALA A 108 -4.15 -0.08 -10.05
N PHE A 109 -3.09 0.39 -9.38
CA PHE A 109 -1.76 0.50 -9.96
C PHE A 109 -1.18 -0.87 -10.37
N LEU A 110 -1.28 -1.87 -9.49
CA LEU A 110 -0.89 -3.24 -9.80
C LEU A 110 -1.66 -3.78 -11.01
N PHE A 111 -2.97 -3.54 -11.07
CA PHE A 111 -3.83 -3.98 -12.16
C PHE A 111 -3.45 -3.34 -13.50
N VAL A 112 -3.13 -2.04 -13.52
CA VAL A 112 -2.66 -1.34 -14.73
C VAL A 112 -1.34 -1.93 -15.24
N ILE A 113 -0.40 -2.20 -14.35
CA ILE A 113 0.90 -2.81 -14.73
C ILE A 113 0.67 -4.22 -15.28
N ALA A 114 -0.11 -5.04 -14.58
CA ALA A 114 -0.42 -6.40 -15.03
C ALA A 114 -1.10 -6.39 -16.40
N SER A 115 -2.13 -5.56 -16.58
CA SER A 115 -2.89 -5.44 -17.83
C SER A 115 -2.01 -5.01 -19.00
N LYS A 116 -1.17 -3.98 -18.81
CA LYS A 116 -0.24 -3.50 -19.83
C LYS A 116 0.75 -4.59 -20.26
N ARG A 117 1.34 -5.31 -19.30
CA ARG A 117 2.32 -6.38 -19.58
C ARG A 117 1.69 -7.60 -20.26
N ILE A 118 0.44 -7.93 -19.90
CA ILE A 118 -0.29 -9.03 -20.55
C ILE A 118 -0.62 -8.65 -22.00
N LEU A 119 -1.08 -7.42 -22.25
CA LEU A 119 -1.41 -6.95 -23.59
C LEU A 119 -0.18 -6.87 -24.52
N GLU A 120 0.96 -6.36 -24.03
CA GLU A 120 2.24 -6.37 -24.74
C GLU A 120 2.64 -7.80 -25.18
N ARG A 121 2.36 -8.80 -24.33
CA ARG A 121 2.65 -10.20 -24.63
C ARG A 121 1.71 -10.80 -25.69
N MET A 122 0.46 -10.34 -25.76
CA MET A 122 -0.51 -10.82 -26.75
C MET A 122 -0.25 -10.21 -28.13
N GLY A 123 0.06 -8.91 -28.21
CA GLY A 123 0.40 -8.26 -29.49
C GLY A 123 1.70 -8.78 -30.13
N GLY A 124 2.65 -9.26 -29.32
CA GLY A 124 3.88 -9.88 -29.83
C GLY A 124 3.71 -11.29 -30.41
N LYS A 125 2.57 -11.96 -30.16
CA LYS A 125 2.28 -13.30 -30.71
C LYS A 125 1.61 -13.29 -32.08
N GLU A 126 1.08 -12.15 -32.52
CA GLU A 126 0.33 -12.03 -33.79
C GLU A 126 1.23 -11.63 -34.97
N GLN A 127 2.52 -11.41 -34.72
CA GLN A 127 3.54 -10.98 -35.70
C GLN A 127 4.57 -12.09 -36.01
N VAL A 128 4.32 -13.34 -35.58
CA VAL A 128 5.15 -14.53 -35.84
C VAL A 128 4.28 -15.59 -36.48
#